data_AF-A0A2R4ZQJ2-F1
#
_entry.id   AF-A0A2R4ZQJ2-F1
#
_cell.length_a   1.000
_cell.length_b   1.000
_cell.length_c   1.000
_cell.angle_alpha   90.00
_cell.angle_beta   90.00
_cell.angle_gamma   90.00
#
_symmetry.space_group_name_H-M   'P 1'
#
loop_
_entity.id
_entity.type
_entity.pdbx_description
1 polymer ?
#
loop_
_entity_poly.entity_id
_entity_poly.type
_entity_poly.pdbx_seq_one_letter_code
_entity_poly.pdbx_strand_id
1 'polypeptide(L)'
;MSEIKIVISDPDVKKPKRVKVIATADPSLSYGEDEKSQKTLVKVKISPILRKILDPQLGVVSIRIKKQDGSIVKLTAQAVTDNTVSEGMIKLPEAFMREKLGSDKALAEIMRAPSFQITLSREKSSKLLGLKIGDKFDGSLIGLPGYSLQITGGSDKAGAPMLPTIQGPVKKYVLLSGPPGFHPTEDGMRRRKFVRGNTVNEDTVQLNTVIVGKP
;
A
#
# COMPACT_ATOMS: atom_id res chain seq x y z
N MET A 1 4.30 16.69 -14.35
CA MET A 1 4.00 15.26 -14.16
C MET A 1 4.07 14.89 -12.69
N SER A 2 2.94 14.43 -12.16
CA SER A 2 2.73 14.07 -10.75
C SER A 2 3.28 12.69 -10.43
N GLU A 3 3.66 12.48 -9.17
CA GLU A 3 3.95 11.15 -8.63
C GLU A 3 2.62 10.47 -8.29
N ILE A 4 2.36 9.28 -8.84
CA ILE A 4 1.15 8.52 -8.54
C ILE A 4 1.43 7.57 -7.38
N LYS A 5 0.61 7.66 -6.34
CA LYS A 5 0.58 6.68 -5.25
C LYS A 5 -0.34 5.52 -5.64
N ILE A 6 0.18 4.31 -5.62
CA ILE A 6 -0.63 3.12 -5.88
C ILE A 6 -0.89 2.40 -4.59
N VAL A 7 -2.17 2.21 -4.29
CA VAL A 7 -2.64 1.35 -3.22
C VAL A 7 -2.96 -0.01 -3.82
N ILE A 8 -2.28 -1.04 -3.34
CA ILE A 8 -2.45 -2.43 -3.76
C ILE A 8 -3.18 -3.16 -2.64
N SER A 9 -4.31 -3.78 -2.98
CA SER A 9 -5.09 -4.63 -2.08
C SER A 9 -4.90 -6.09 -2.43
N ASP A 10 -4.63 -6.90 -1.41
CA ASP A 10 -4.52 -8.35 -1.48
C ASP A 10 -5.85 -8.98 -1.01
N PRO A 11 -6.69 -9.51 -1.93
CA PRO A 11 -8.03 -10.00 -1.61
C PRO A 11 -8.05 -11.26 -0.74
N ASP A 12 -6.94 -12.00 -0.64
CA ASP A 12 -6.87 -13.24 0.15
C ASP A 12 -6.74 -12.98 1.65
N VAL A 13 -6.36 -11.76 2.04
CA VAL A 13 -6.07 -11.39 3.43
C VAL A 13 -7.32 -10.80 4.09
N LYS A 14 -8.43 -11.55 4.09
CA LYS A 14 -9.68 -11.10 4.78
C LYS A 14 -9.56 -11.12 6.31
N LYS A 15 -8.71 -12.00 6.88
CA LYS A 15 -8.39 -12.06 8.32
C LYS A 15 -6.90 -12.39 8.52
N PRO A 16 -6.01 -11.40 8.65
CA PRO A 16 -4.58 -11.66 8.80
C PRO A 16 -4.29 -12.34 10.14
N LYS A 17 -3.58 -13.48 10.09
CA LYS A 17 -2.99 -14.11 11.29
C LYS A 17 -1.96 -13.16 11.90
N ARG A 18 -2.06 -12.90 13.20
CA ARG A 18 -1.17 -12.00 13.94
C ARG A 18 -0.17 -12.82 14.72
N VAL A 19 1.12 -12.57 14.51
CA VAL A 19 2.20 -13.21 15.26
C VAL A 19 2.92 -12.15 16.07
N LYS A 20 3.02 -12.35 17.38
CA LYS A 20 3.81 -11.47 18.26
C LYS A 20 5.29 -11.80 18.10
N VAL A 21 6.11 -10.77 17.94
CA VAL A 21 7.55 -10.87 17.72
C VAL A 21 8.26 -9.72 18.42
N ILE A 22 9.56 -9.89 18.63
CA ILE A 22 10.45 -8.88 19.16
C ILE A 22 11.18 -8.25 17.97
N ALA A 23 11.02 -6.93 17.80
CA ALA A 23 11.78 -6.17 16.83
C ALA A 23 13.13 -5.80 17.44
N THR A 24 14.22 -6.21 16.78
CA THR A 24 15.60 -5.89 17.12
C THR A 24 16.18 -5.02 16.02
N ALA A 25 17.02 -4.05 16.37
CA ALA A 25 17.67 -3.20 15.40
C ALA A 25 18.82 -3.95 14.67
N ASP A 26 18.95 -3.75 13.35
CA ASP A 26 20.06 -4.24 12.54
C ASP A 26 20.67 -3.06 11.76
N PRO A 27 21.99 -2.79 11.92
CA PRO A 27 22.70 -1.71 11.25
C PRO A 27 22.88 -1.91 9.73
N SER A 28 22.60 -3.11 9.20
CA SER A 28 22.83 -3.44 7.78
C SER A 28 21.72 -3.02 6.81
N LEU A 29 20.62 -2.44 7.31
CA LEU A 29 19.46 -2.04 6.48
C LEU A 29 19.44 -0.52 6.27
N SER A 30 19.48 -0.10 5.01
CA SER A 30 19.51 1.30 4.61
C SER A 30 18.17 1.99 4.82
N TYR A 31 18.14 3.08 5.60
CA TYR A 31 16.98 3.96 5.73
C TYR A 31 17.33 5.33 5.12
N GLY A 32 16.87 5.56 3.89
CA GLY A 32 17.09 6.80 3.15
C GLY A 32 15.82 7.61 2.91
N GLU A 33 15.94 8.72 2.19
CA GLU A 33 14.81 9.59 1.79
C GLU A 33 13.77 8.86 0.90
N ASP A 34 14.19 7.79 0.21
CA ASP A 34 13.34 6.94 -0.62
C ASP A 34 12.41 6.00 0.19
N GLU A 35 12.76 5.69 1.43
CA GLU A 35 11.94 4.90 2.36
C GLU A 35 10.95 5.79 3.12
N LYS A 36 11.31 7.05 3.38
CA LYS A 36 10.39 8.09 3.91
C LYS A 36 9.32 8.49 2.90
N SER A 37 9.64 8.48 1.60
CA SER A 37 8.74 8.85 0.51
C SER A 37 7.89 7.70 -0.05
N GLN A 38 8.01 6.49 0.53
CA GLN A 38 7.30 5.27 0.09
C GLN A 38 7.62 4.87 -1.36
N LYS A 39 8.75 5.33 -1.92
CA LYS A 39 9.20 4.96 -3.27
C LYS A 39 9.79 3.55 -3.31
N THR A 40 10.28 3.07 -2.17
CA THR A 40 10.71 1.67 -1.96
C THR A 40 10.17 1.16 -0.62
N LEU A 41 9.71 -0.10 -0.59
CA LEU A 41 9.27 -0.75 0.65
C LEU A 41 10.51 -1.07 1.50
N VAL A 42 10.48 -0.68 2.77
CA VAL A 42 11.56 -0.94 3.73
C VAL A 42 11.86 -2.44 3.74
N LYS A 43 13.11 -2.83 3.52
CA LYS A 43 13.49 -4.25 3.57
C LYS A 43 13.59 -4.69 5.02
N VAL A 44 12.92 -5.79 5.36
CA VAL A 44 12.91 -6.33 6.72
C VAL A 44 13.30 -7.78 6.68
N LYS A 45 14.25 -8.16 7.54
CA LYS A 45 14.75 -9.54 7.61
C LYS A 45 13.86 -10.39 8.52
N ILE A 46 13.27 -11.44 7.97
CA ILE A 46 12.34 -12.36 8.67
C ILE A 46 12.89 -13.79 8.66
N SER A 47 12.68 -14.54 9.75
CA SER A 47 13.03 -15.96 9.86
C SER A 47 12.29 -16.84 8.82
N PRO A 48 12.92 -17.92 8.29
CA PRO A 48 12.30 -18.88 7.38
C PRO A 48 10.99 -19.52 7.90
N ILE A 49 10.86 -19.71 9.21
CA ILE A 49 9.64 -20.29 9.83
C ILE A 49 8.50 -19.27 9.84
N LEU A 50 8.79 -18.00 10.12
CA LEU A 50 7.79 -16.92 10.05
C LEU A 50 7.30 -16.70 8.62
N ARG A 51 8.14 -16.90 7.60
CA ARG A 51 7.72 -16.89 6.19
C ARG A 51 6.74 -18.01 5.86
N LYS A 52 6.94 -19.23 6.40
CA LYS A 52 6.00 -20.35 6.24
C LYS A 52 4.67 -20.13 6.99
N ILE A 53 4.71 -19.45 8.14
CA ILE A 53 3.53 -19.18 8.97
C ILE A 53 2.69 -18.02 8.40
N LEU A 54 3.35 -16.97 7.92
CA LEU A 54 2.67 -15.79 7.35
C LEU A 54 2.27 -15.95 5.88
N ASP A 55 2.89 -16.88 5.16
CA ASP A 55 2.78 -17.06 3.69
C ASP A 55 2.56 -15.73 2.96
N PRO A 56 3.53 -14.79 3.03
CA PRO A 56 3.43 -13.55 2.29
C PRO A 56 3.71 -13.89 0.82
N GLN A 57 2.67 -14.32 0.10
CA GLN A 57 2.74 -14.63 -1.34
C GLN A 57 3.30 -13.44 -2.15
N LEU A 58 3.04 -12.22 -1.66
CA LEU A 58 3.54 -10.95 -2.23
C LEU A 58 4.91 -10.50 -1.68
N GLY A 59 5.48 -11.21 -0.70
CA GLY A 59 6.71 -10.80 -0.02
C GLY A 59 6.56 -9.51 0.81
N VAL A 60 5.34 -9.00 1.05
CA VAL A 60 5.08 -7.77 1.81
C VAL A 60 4.41 -8.08 3.14
N VAL A 61 4.93 -7.49 4.20
CA VAL A 61 4.51 -7.71 5.58
C VAL A 61 4.23 -6.36 6.24
N SER A 62 3.18 -6.31 7.06
CA SER A 62 2.84 -5.15 7.87
C SER A 62 3.15 -5.45 9.34
N ILE A 63 3.93 -4.57 9.95
CA ILE A 63 4.44 -4.70 11.30
C ILE A 63 3.84 -3.58 12.14
N ARG A 64 3.16 -3.93 13.23
CA ARG A 64 2.67 -2.98 14.23
C ARG A 64 3.57 -3.01 15.43
N ILE A 65 4.28 -1.92 15.68
CA ILE A 65 5.23 -1.83 16.79
C ILE A 65 4.62 -0.94 17.87
N LYS A 66 4.58 -1.41 19.12
CA LYS A 66 4.15 -0.58 20.25
C LYS A 66 5.37 0.15 20.82
N LYS A 67 5.28 1.47 20.96
CA LYS A 67 6.28 2.27 21.69
C LYS A 67 6.10 2.13 23.20
N GLN A 68 7.11 2.54 23.96
CA GLN A 68 7.03 2.66 25.43
C GLN A 68 5.93 3.66 25.87
N ASP A 69 5.65 4.69 25.07
CA ASP A 69 4.58 5.69 25.31
C ASP A 69 3.16 5.20 24.93
N GLY A 70 2.99 3.93 24.55
CA GLY A 70 1.69 3.35 24.16
C GLY A 70 1.21 3.67 22.73
N SER A 71 1.92 4.52 21.98
CA SER A 71 1.62 4.80 20.57
C SER A 71 2.00 3.62 19.65
N ILE A 72 1.17 3.34 18.64
CA ILE A 72 1.36 2.24 17.68
C ILE A 72 1.94 2.78 16.38
N VAL A 73 3.15 2.35 16.02
CA VAL A 73 3.76 2.63 14.72
C VAL A 73 3.45 1.48 13.76
N LYS A 74 2.84 1.80 12.62
CA LYS A 74 2.60 0.84 11.53
C LYS A 74 3.70 1.00 10.48
N LEU A 75 4.39 -0.09 10.17
CA LEU A 75 5.39 -0.16 9.11
C LEU A 75 4.98 -1.22 8.09
N THR A 76 5.00 -0.89 6.81
CA THR A 76 4.87 -1.88 5.73
C THR A 76 6.23 -2.08 5.10
N ALA A 77 6.67 -3.33 5.02
CA ALA A 77 8.02 -3.70 4.64
C ALA A 77 8.03 -4.91 3.70
N GLN A 78 9.05 -5.00 2.84
CA GLN A 78 9.33 -6.19 2.06
C GLN A 78 10.13 -7.18 2.89
N ALA A 79 9.60 -8.38 3.08
CA ALA A 79 10.24 -9.45 3.84
C ALA A 79 11.36 -10.10 3.03
N VAL A 80 12.60 -9.88 3.44
CA VAL A 80 13.78 -10.61 2.96
C VAL A 80 14.10 -11.70 4.00
N THR A 81 14.43 -12.91 3.57
CA THR A 81 14.76 -14.00 4.51
C THR A 81 16.25 -14.06 4.78
N ASP A 82 16.63 -14.02 6.05
CA ASP A 82 17.99 -14.27 6.51
C ASP A 82 18.02 -15.41 7.54
N ASN A 83 18.93 -16.36 7.36
CA ASN A 83 19.06 -17.59 8.17
C ASN A 83 19.71 -17.37 9.55
N THR A 84 20.00 -16.14 9.95
CA THR A 84 20.72 -15.78 11.19
C THR A 84 19.82 -15.20 12.28
N VAL A 85 18.50 -15.24 12.11
CA VAL A 85 17.54 -14.60 13.01
C VAL A 85 16.78 -15.67 13.82
N SER A 86 16.95 -15.62 15.14
CA SER A 86 16.31 -16.50 16.12
C SER A 86 14.79 -16.33 16.16
N GLU A 87 14.11 -17.40 16.59
CA GLU A 87 12.65 -17.54 16.63
C GLU A 87 11.96 -16.34 17.29
N GLY A 88 10.98 -15.76 16.58
CA GLY A 88 10.22 -14.62 17.09
C GLY A 88 10.92 -13.26 16.99
N MET A 89 12.05 -13.12 16.28
CA MET A 89 12.70 -11.82 16.05
C MET A 89 12.50 -11.28 14.63
N ILE A 90 12.26 -9.98 14.51
CA ILE A 90 12.40 -9.22 13.26
C ILE A 90 13.62 -8.32 13.40
N LYS A 91 14.45 -8.26 12.37
CA LYS A 91 15.48 -7.23 12.26
C LYS A 91 14.97 -6.03 11.44
N LEU A 92 14.85 -4.88 12.10
CA LEU A 92 14.45 -3.58 11.50
C LEU A 92 15.68 -2.67 11.38
N PRO A 93 15.70 -1.72 10.41
CA PRO A 93 16.78 -0.75 10.30
C PRO A 93 16.97 0.06 11.60
N GLU A 94 18.22 0.19 12.05
CA GLU A 94 18.59 0.99 13.23
C GLU A 94 18.11 2.44 13.15
N ALA A 95 18.19 3.05 11.97
CA ALA A 95 17.74 4.42 11.74
C ALA A 95 16.23 4.60 11.97
N PHE A 96 15.41 3.59 11.61
CA PHE A 96 13.97 3.62 11.87
C PHE A 96 13.65 3.41 13.36
N MET A 97 14.41 2.53 14.03
CA MET A 97 14.25 2.26 15.45
C MET A 97 14.66 3.47 16.31
N ARG A 98 15.77 4.16 15.96
CA ARG A 98 16.20 5.39 16.64
C ARG A 98 15.25 6.56 16.41
N GLU A 99 14.84 6.82 15.16
CA GLU A 99 14.01 8.00 14.84
C GLU A 99 12.57 7.86 15.33
N LYS A 100 11.97 6.66 15.24
CA LYS A 100 10.56 6.47 15.58
C LYS A 100 10.32 5.81 16.93
N LEU A 101 11.20 4.96 17.42
CA LEU A 101 10.92 4.14 18.61
C LEU A 101 11.76 4.50 19.84
N GLY A 102 12.85 5.24 19.68
CA GLY A 102 13.69 5.71 20.80
C GLY A 102 14.24 4.57 21.67
N SER A 103 14.15 3.32 21.22
CA SER A 103 14.49 2.10 21.96
C SER A 103 14.99 1.03 21.00
N ASP A 104 16.01 0.28 21.42
CA ASP A 104 16.70 -0.73 20.60
C ASP A 104 15.95 -2.07 20.49
N LYS A 105 14.89 -2.24 21.30
CA LYS A 105 14.03 -3.43 21.34
C LYS A 105 12.58 -3.03 21.56
N ALA A 106 11.67 -3.55 20.73
CA ALA A 106 10.24 -3.30 20.88
C ALA A 106 9.38 -4.53 20.60
N LEU A 107 8.26 -4.65 21.29
CA LEU A 107 7.24 -5.66 21.01
C LEU A 107 6.46 -5.27 19.75
N ALA A 108 6.42 -6.17 18.78
CA ALA A 108 5.74 -5.97 17.51
C ALA A 108 4.76 -7.10 17.20
N GLU A 109 3.72 -6.78 16.44
CA GLU A 109 2.83 -7.76 15.81
C GLU A 109 3.10 -7.77 14.31
N ILE A 110 3.43 -8.93 13.76
CA ILE A 110 3.53 -9.15 12.32
C ILE A 110 2.21 -9.66 11.79
N MET A 111 1.78 -9.08 10.68
CA MET A 111 0.70 -9.61 9.86
C MET A 111 1.01 -9.44 8.37
N ARG A 112 0.50 -10.35 7.53
CA ARG A 112 0.49 -10.17 6.07
C ARG A 112 -0.23 -8.86 5.77
N ALA A 113 0.37 -8.00 4.95
CA ALA A 113 -0.21 -6.70 4.65
C ALA A 113 -1.48 -6.91 3.80
N PRO A 114 -2.68 -6.56 4.30
CA PRO A 114 -3.91 -6.70 3.51
C PRO A 114 -3.96 -5.66 2.39
N SER A 115 -3.35 -4.51 2.62
CA SER A 115 -3.08 -3.51 1.60
C SER A 115 -1.80 -2.76 1.93
N PHE A 116 -1.16 -2.25 0.90
CA PHE A 116 0.02 -1.41 1.03
C PHE A 116 0.06 -0.36 -0.07
N GLN A 117 0.86 0.68 0.15
CA GLN A 117 1.02 1.80 -0.77
C GLN A 117 2.46 1.89 -1.25
N ILE A 118 2.62 2.13 -2.55
CA ILE A 118 3.90 2.38 -3.20
C ILE A 118 3.77 3.67 -4.02
N THR A 119 4.71 4.60 -3.82
CA THR A 119 4.84 5.80 -4.65
C THR A 119 5.65 5.43 -5.88
N LEU A 120 5.08 5.63 -7.07
CA LEU A 120 5.80 5.38 -8.31
C LEU A 120 6.69 6.56 -8.69
N SER A 121 7.84 6.24 -9.31
CA SER A 121 8.65 7.22 -10.03
C SER A 121 7.88 7.76 -11.25
N ARG A 122 8.32 8.91 -11.77
CA ARG A 122 7.68 9.58 -12.90
C ARG A 122 7.60 8.68 -14.13
N GLU A 123 8.69 7.99 -14.47
CA GLU A 123 8.78 7.08 -15.63
C GLU A 123 7.77 5.94 -15.57
N LYS A 124 7.59 5.34 -14.39
CA LYS A 124 6.61 4.26 -14.19
C LYS A 124 5.18 4.80 -14.20
N SER A 125 4.96 6.00 -13.67
CA SER A 125 3.66 6.66 -13.66
C SER A 125 3.16 6.98 -15.07
N SER A 126 4.06 7.40 -15.97
CA SER A 126 3.72 7.67 -17.37
C SER A 126 3.14 6.47 -18.11
N LYS A 127 3.56 5.24 -17.76
CA LYS A 127 3.03 4.00 -18.35
C LYS A 127 1.59 3.67 -17.95
N LEU A 128 1.08 4.31 -16.88
CA LEU A 128 -0.29 4.12 -16.40
C LEU A 128 -1.27 5.17 -16.92
N LEU A 129 -0.77 6.21 -17.60
CA LEU A 129 -1.61 7.24 -18.20
C LEU A 129 -2.44 6.65 -19.34
N GLY A 130 -3.70 7.07 -19.43
CA GLY A 130 -4.63 6.58 -20.46
C GLY A 130 -5.33 5.27 -20.13
N LEU A 131 -4.87 4.53 -19.11
CA LEU A 131 -5.60 3.38 -18.58
C LEU A 131 -6.92 3.83 -17.94
N LYS A 132 -7.91 2.94 -17.93
CA LYS A 132 -9.23 3.17 -17.34
C LYS A 132 -9.41 2.34 -16.08
N ILE A 133 -10.34 2.78 -15.23
CA ILE A 133 -10.85 1.92 -14.16
C ILE A 133 -11.48 0.67 -14.79
N GLY A 134 -11.05 -0.50 -14.32
CA GLY A 134 -11.40 -1.80 -14.86
C GLY A 134 -10.27 -2.46 -15.64
N ASP A 135 -9.29 -1.69 -16.12
CA ASP A 135 -8.18 -2.22 -16.89
C ASP A 135 -7.19 -2.96 -16.00
N LYS A 136 -6.53 -3.96 -16.60
CA LYS A 136 -5.49 -4.78 -15.97
C LYS A 136 -4.12 -4.40 -16.50
N PHE A 137 -3.12 -4.42 -15.63
CA PHE A 137 -1.73 -4.19 -15.98
C PHE A 137 -0.81 -5.14 -15.21
N ASP A 138 0.43 -5.26 -15.70
CA ASP A 138 1.44 -6.15 -15.10
C ASP A 138 2.05 -5.52 -13.83
N GLY A 139 2.03 -6.28 -12.74
CA GLY A 139 2.61 -5.94 -11.44
C GLY A 139 4.12 -5.74 -11.48
N SER A 140 4.82 -6.20 -12.53
CA SER A 140 6.24 -5.91 -12.78
C SER A 140 6.54 -4.40 -12.72
N LEU A 141 5.60 -3.54 -13.14
CA LEU A 141 5.76 -2.09 -13.07
C LEU A 141 5.97 -1.59 -11.63
N ILE A 142 5.35 -2.24 -10.65
CA ILE A 142 5.35 -1.84 -9.24
C ILE A 142 6.29 -2.74 -8.39
N GLY A 143 7.04 -3.64 -9.03
CA GLY A 143 7.96 -4.55 -8.34
C GLY A 143 7.31 -5.82 -7.80
N LEU A 144 6.14 -6.19 -8.34
CA LEU A 144 5.46 -7.46 -8.11
C LEU A 144 5.45 -8.30 -9.40
N PRO A 145 6.60 -8.87 -9.82
CA PRO A 145 6.67 -9.65 -11.04
C PRO A 145 5.75 -10.88 -10.97
N GLY A 146 5.05 -11.18 -12.07
CA GLY A 146 4.15 -12.33 -12.18
C GLY A 146 2.73 -12.11 -11.67
N TYR A 147 2.45 -10.98 -11.00
CA TYR A 147 1.10 -10.63 -10.56
C TYR A 147 0.40 -9.70 -11.54
N SER A 148 -0.90 -9.92 -11.76
CA SER A 148 -1.72 -8.99 -12.53
C SER A 148 -2.59 -8.15 -11.59
N LEU A 149 -2.56 -6.83 -11.79
CA LEU A 149 -3.28 -5.85 -11.00
C LEU A 149 -4.40 -5.23 -11.85
N GLN A 150 -5.57 -5.05 -11.26
CA GLN A 150 -6.70 -4.34 -11.86
C GLN A 150 -6.91 -3.00 -11.17
N ILE A 151 -7.10 -1.94 -11.95
CA ILE A 151 -7.45 -0.60 -11.43
C ILE A 151 -8.93 -0.61 -11.02
N THR A 152 -9.22 -0.34 -9.76
CA THR A 152 -10.60 -0.29 -9.23
C THR A 152 -11.10 1.13 -8.98
N GLY A 153 -10.19 2.10 -8.84
CA GLY A 153 -10.56 3.50 -8.64
C GLY A 153 -9.34 4.38 -8.39
N GLY A 154 -9.58 5.60 -7.93
CA GLY A 154 -8.52 6.54 -7.61
C GLY A 154 -9.06 7.89 -7.16
N SER A 155 -8.14 8.83 -6.93
CA SER A 155 -8.45 10.20 -6.57
C SER A 155 -7.54 11.19 -7.30
N ASP A 156 -8.11 12.34 -7.61
CA ASP A 156 -7.41 13.49 -8.18
C ASP A 156 -6.70 14.31 -7.09
N LYS A 157 -5.81 15.23 -7.50
CA LYS A 157 -5.17 16.23 -6.62
C LYS A 157 -6.15 17.08 -5.84
N ALA A 158 -7.33 17.34 -6.39
CA ALA A 158 -8.41 18.05 -5.70
C ALA A 158 -9.18 17.17 -4.68
N GLY A 159 -8.78 15.91 -4.48
CA GLY A 159 -9.52 14.95 -3.66
C GLY A 159 -10.80 14.43 -4.32
N ALA A 160 -11.02 14.75 -5.60
CA ALA A 160 -12.18 14.27 -6.35
C ALA A 160 -12.06 12.76 -6.59
N PRO A 161 -13.07 11.95 -6.23
CA PRO A 161 -13.06 10.53 -6.51
C PRO A 161 -13.23 10.27 -8.01
N MET A 162 -12.54 9.26 -8.51
CA MET A 162 -12.74 8.79 -9.89
C MET A 162 -13.99 7.92 -9.98
N LEU A 163 -14.84 8.20 -10.97
CA LEU A 163 -16.10 7.51 -11.20
C LEU A 163 -16.01 6.62 -12.45
N PRO A 164 -16.24 5.28 -12.33
CA PRO A 164 -16.11 4.36 -13.47
C PRO A 164 -17.06 4.66 -14.64
N THR A 165 -18.24 5.23 -14.34
CA THR A 165 -19.31 5.52 -15.31
C THR A 165 -19.02 6.72 -16.20
N ILE A 166 -18.11 7.61 -15.79
CA ILE A 166 -17.77 8.81 -16.55
C ILE A 166 -16.54 8.50 -17.39
N GLN A 167 -16.70 8.48 -18.71
CA GLN A 167 -15.59 8.19 -19.61
C GLN A 167 -14.66 9.40 -19.79
N GLY A 168 -13.36 9.12 -19.91
CA GLY A 168 -12.34 10.09 -20.26
C GLY A 168 -11.70 10.79 -19.06
N PRO A 169 -10.62 11.58 -19.28
CA PRO A 169 -9.89 12.29 -18.23
C PRO A 169 -10.58 13.62 -17.85
N VAL A 170 -11.90 13.61 -17.68
CA VAL A 170 -12.72 14.82 -17.49
C VAL A 170 -13.01 15.11 -16.01
N LYS A 171 -13.15 16.39 -15.67
CA LYS A 171 -13.63 16.88 -14.37
C LYS A 171 -15.02 17.45 -14.57
N LYS A 172 -16.02 16.94 -13.85
CA LYS A 172 -17.39 17.48 -13.95
C LYS A 172 -18.18 17.31 -12.66
N TYR A 173 -19.20 18.14 -12.50
CA TYR A 173 -20.16 18.03 -11.42
C TYR A 173 -21.33 17.13 -11.83
N VAL A 174 -21.53 16.02 -11.12
CA VAL A 174 -22.59 15.04 -11.40
C VAL A 174 -23.51 14.90 -10.21
N LEU A 175 -24.80 14.70 -10.48
CA LEU A 175 -25.80 14.38 -9.46
C LEU A 175 -25.64 12.91 -9.03
N LEU A 176 -25.05 12.68 -7.86
CA LEU A 176 -24.87 11.36 -7.29
C LEU A 176 -26.01 11.03 -6.33
N SER A 177 -26.49 9.79 -6.41
CA SER A 177 -27.42 9.19 -5.44
C SER A 177 -26.74 8.20 -4.49
N GLY A 178 -25.44 7.93 -4.69
CA GLY A 178 -24.72 6.92 -3.92
C GLY A 178 -23.22 6.94 -4.18
N PRO A 179 -22.47 5.99 -3.57
CA PRO A 179 -21.03 5.87 -3.73
C PRO A 179 -20.67 5.38 -5.15
N PRO A 180 -19.44 5.65 -5.64
CA PRO A 180 -18.34 6.35 -4.97
C PRO A 180 -18.49 7.89 -4.96
N GLY A 181 -18.06 8.53 -3.87
CA GLY A 181 -18.00 9.99 -3.74
C GLY A 181 -19.19 10.67 -3.05
N PHE A 182 -20.29 9.96 -2.84
CA PHE A 182 -21.41 10.43 -2.03
C PHE A 182 -21.98 9.27 -1.20
N HIS A 183 -22.12 9.47 0.11
CA HIS A 183 -22.80 8.52 0.99
C HIS A 183 -24.09 9.21 1.45
N PRO A 184 -25.26 8.87 0.87
CA PRO A 184 -26.52 9.46 1.28
C PRO A 184 -26.82 9.07 2.73
N THR A 185 -27.32 10.02 3.52
CA THR A 185 -27.77 9.78 4.91
C THR A 185 -29.24 9.39 4.97
N GLU A 186 -30.00 9.75 3.95
CA GLU A 186 -31.44 9.50 3.84
C GLU A 186 -31.74 8.87 2.48
N ASP A 187 -32.78 8.04 2.44
CA ASP A 187 -33.25 7.42 1.22
C ASP A 187 -33.73 8.47 0.22
N GLY A 188 -33.33 8.31 -1.05
CA GLY A 188 -33.67 9.25 -2.11
C GLY A 188 -32.85 10.55 -2.13
N MET A 189 -31.94 10.76 -1.17
CA MET A 189 -31.06 11.92 -1.19
C MET A 189 -30.12 11.87 -2.39
N ARG A 190 -30.08 12.97 -3.15
CA ARG A 190 -29.13 13.15 -4.27
C ARG A 190 -28.39 14.45 -4.11
N ARG A 191 -27.08 14.45 -4.40
CA ARG A 191 -26.26 15.65 -4.30
C ARG A 191 -25.35 15.80 -5.50
N ARG A 192 -25.27 17.02 -6.03
CA ARG A 192 -24.31 17.37 -7.06
C ARG A 192 -22.92 17.43 -6.45
N LYS A 193 -22.02 16.55 -6.91
CA LYS A 193 -20.65 16.40 -6.40
C LYS A 193 -19.65 16.53 -7.53
N PHE A 194 -18.49 17.09 -7.20
CA PHE A 194 -17.36 17.18 -8.11
C PHE A 194 -16.67 15.82 -8.21
N VAL A 195 -16.55 15.29 -9.43
CA VAL A 195 -16.00 13.95 -9.68
C VAL A 195 -15.05 13.98 -10.87
N ARG A 196 -14.15 12.99 -10.89
CA ARG A 196 -13.22 12.74 -11.99
C ARG A 196 -13.72 11.56 -12.82
N GLY A 197 -13.45 11.57 -14.12
CA GLY A 197 -13.72 10.44 -14.99
C GLY A 197 -12.86 9.21 -14.69
N ASN A 198 -13.08 8.15 -15.46
CA ASN A 198 -12.50 6.84 -15.25
C ASN A 198 -11.09 6.69 -15.82
N THR A 199 -10.61 7.63 -16.64
CA THR A 199 -9.31 7.56 -17.29
C THR A 199 -8.24 8.21 -16.42
N VAL A 200 -7.13 7.50 -16.21
CA VAL A 200 -5.97 7.97 -15.47
C VAL A 200 -5.26 9.05 -16.29
N ASN A 201 -4.96 10.18 -15.62
CA ASN A 201 -4.27 11.31 -16.23
C ASN A 201 -3.26 11.90 -15.24
N GLU A 202 -2.50 12.92 -15.65
CA GLU A 202 -1.48 13.57 -14.84
C GLU A 202 -1.99 14.24 -13.56
N ASP A 203 -3.29 14.53 -13.44
CA ASP A 203 -3.83 15.05 -12.18
C ASP A 203 -4.15 13.95 -11.15
N THR A 204 -4.06 12.68 -11.55
CA THR A 204 -4.34 11.56 -10.65
C THR A 204 -3.22 11.46 -9.62
N VAL A 205 -3.57 11.51 -8.34
CA VAL A 205 -2.61 11.44 -7.22
C VAL A 205 -2.57 10.04 -6.61
N GLN A 206 -3.71 9.36 -6.55
CA GLN A 206 -3.81 8.01 -6.01
C GLN A 206 -4.58 7.11 -6.97
N LEU A 207 -4.06 5.89 -7.16
CA LEU A 207 -4.75 4.79 -7.82
C LEU A 207 -4.97 3.64 -6.84
N ASN A 208 -6.17 3.10 -6.84
CA ASN A 208 -6.55 1.93 -6.09
C ASN A 208 -6.54 0.72 -7.01
N THR A 209 -5.85 -0.33 -6.60
CA THR A 209 -5.66 -1.54 -7.40
C THR A 209 -5.91 -2.79 -6.56
N VAL A 210 -6.38 -3.84 -7.22
CA VAL A 210 -6.63 -5.15 -6.63
C VAL A 210 -5.86 -6.20 -7.43
N ILE A 211 -5.28 -7.17 -6.73
CA ILE A 211 -4.62 -8.31 -7.36
C ILE A 211 -5.69 -9.26 -7.93
N VAL A 212 -5.59 -9.56 -9.21
CA VAL A 212 -6.55 -10.40 -9.93
C VAL A 212 -5.91 -11.64 -10.57
N GLY A 213 -4.60 -11.61 -10.81
CA GLY A 213 -3.85 -12.75 -11.34
C GLY A 213 -2.64 -13.05 -10.47
N LYS A 214 -2.41 -14.34 -10.17
CA LYS A 214 -1.24 -14.85 -9.48
C LYS A 214 -0.39 -15.67 -10.46
N PRO A 215 0.95 -15.71 -10.27
CA PRO A 215 1.81 -16.65 -10.97
C PRO A 215 1.57 -18.09 -10.51
#